data_AF-A0A1U7CVZ4-F1
#
_entry.id   AF-A0A1U7CVZ4-F1
#
_cell.length_a   1.000
_cell.length_b   1.000
_cell.length_c   1.000
_cell.angle_alpha   90.00
_cell.angle_beta   90.00
_cell.angle_gamma   90.00
#
_symmetry.space_group_name_H-M   'P 1'
#
loop_
_entity.id
_entity.type
_entity.pdbx_description
1 polymer ?
#
loop_
_entity_poly.entity_id
_entity_poly.type
_entity_poly.pdbx_seq_one_letter_code
_entity_poly.pdbx_strand_id
1 'polypeptide(L)'
;MTWRRLHLVRALAASGLVSSLMILGSPLATAQAVDSEPSTLPSGAETETVDLLKASKAGDLSVTARGQGQDKVRLTIHNTSSKRLNVIVPPGLVASSAAGQGGGRGFQSMGLGMITNRPGAFGQFLGAQNATGLRSVPVAGSSSSASVAVPVGETLDVSIPAVCLNYGVDTPTPRDSFTLVDVDEYSTDVRVRKALRSLALLGTSQGVAQASMWRICNGVAFEAMASRDGKVVNDHEIALAARFVDAVDASNADLVDPSLLTEGRVYVQIVAEGAFAADAKRLNGKLEGLRLLGLPIQSVDGDQPPSAKAPALFVRLTVATSEIGETRGRVNVSYCSSEDHWRPLGKTAFSDHSSLAVLDSSSLVQSLESELVRTFVTVTPAKRTVTSTMLRVENRLPFTLASVRLRAGTSPGSPSVPFAAVGVGPARSALLPIQAGQAVVESADLNGL
;
A
#
# COMPACT_ATOMS: atom_id res chain seq x y z
N MET A 1 -4.55 52.18 14.34
CA MET A 1 -5.50 51.85 15.41
C MET A 1 -5.21 50.42 15.86
N THR A 2 -4.23 50.19 16.74
CA THR A 2 -4.36 50.04 18.22
C THR A 2 -5.24 48.83 18.62
N TRP A 3 -4.66 47.63 18.83
CA TRP A 3 -4.08 47.10 20.08
C TRP A 3 -5.11 46.72 21.18
N ARG A 4 -5.06 45.45 21.62
CA ARG A 4 -4.95 44.96 23.03
C ARG A 4 -4.98 43.41 23.01
N ARG A 5 -3.86 42.73 23.25
CA ARG A 5 -3.25 42.35 24.55
C ARG A 5 -4.14 41.46 25.42
N LEU A 6 -3.74 40.19 25.56
CA LEU A 6 -4.01 39.35 26.73
C LEU A 6 -2.68 38.89 27.30
N HIS A 7 -2.52 39.13 28.61
CA HIS A 7 -1.33 38.93 29.42
C HIS A 7 -1.30 37.54 30.07
N LEU A 8 -0.06 37.12 30.38
CA LEU A 8 0.35 36.04 31.27
C LEU A 8 -0.33 36.05 32.65
N VAL A 9 -0.57 34.85 33.22
CA VAL A 9 -0.31 34.58 34.65
C VAL A 9 0.23 33.15 34.83
N ARG A 10 1.42 33.06 35.44
CA ARG A 10 2.01 31.87 36.06
C ARG A 10 1.33 31.62 37.42
N ALA A 11 1.15 30.36 37.81
CA ALA A 11 1.10 30.00 39.23
C ALA A 11 1.77 28.63 39.45
N LEU A 12 2.86 28.68 40.23
CA LEU A 12 3.56 27.57 40.87
C LEU A 12 2.97 27.38 42.28
N ALA A 13 2.77 26.13 42.71
CA ALA A 13 2.83 25.67 44.10
C ALA A 13 2.89 24.12 44.03
N ALA A 14 3.97 23.42 44.35
CA ALA A 14 4.72 23.29 45.61
C ALA A 14 3.95 22.54 46.73
N SER A 15 4.35 21.27 46.89
CA SER A 15 4.69 20.60 48.14
C SER A 15 3.59 20.13 49.12
N GLY A 16 3.57 18.81 49.33
CA GLY A 16 3.58 18.21 50.67
C GLY A 16 2.29 17.54 51.15
N LEU A 17 2.33 16.21 51.37
CA LEU A 17 2.16 15.60 52.70
C LEU A 17 2.20 14.07 52.63
N VAL A 18 3.15 13.52 53.39
CA VAL A 18 3.17 12.16 53.92
C VAL A 18 2.26 12.15 55.16
N SER A 19 1.30 11.22 55.25
CA SER A 19 1.10 10.39 56.45
C SER A 19 -0.12 9.48 56.33
N SER A 20 0.16 8.22 56.62
CA SER A 20 -0.72 7.09 56.87
C SER A 20 -1.72 7.34 57.99
N LEU A 21 -2.95 6.82 57.88
CA LEU A 21 -3.63 6.19 59.02
C LEU A 21 -4.80 5.30 58.57
N MET A 22 -4.84 4.12 59.19
CA MET A 22 -5.77 3.01 59.08
C MET A 22 -7.21 3.38 59.43
N ILE A 23 -8.20 2.84 58.71
CA ILE A 23 -9.50 2.42 59.30
C ILE A 23 -9.96 1.11 58.65
N LEU A 24 -10.16 0.11 59.52
CA LEU A 24 -10.82 -1.17 59.26
C LEU A 24 -12.32 -1.01 58.97
N GLY A 25 -12.87 -1.89 58.14
CA GLY A 25 -14.16 -2.52 58.45
C GLY A 25 -15.29 -2.42 57.41
N SER A 26 -15.69 -3.61 56.94
CA SER A 26 -17.02 -4.01 56.39
C SER A 26 -17.17 -4.03 54.86
N PRO A 27 -18.09 -4.87 54.33
CA PRO A 27 -18.16 -6.33 54.45
C PRO A 27 -18.09 -7.01 53.07
N LEU A 28 -18.00 -8.34 53.06
CA LEU A 28 -18.03 -9.18 51.86
C LEU A 28 -19.24 -8.85 50.96
N ALA A 29 -18.98 -8.21 49.82
CA ALA A 29 -19.86 -8.24 48.67
C ALA A 29 -19.47 -9.44 47.82
N THR A 30 -20.34 -10.43 47.79
CA THR A 30 -20.37 -11.53 46.83
C THR A 30 -20.09 -11.00 45.42
N ALA A 31 -18.97 -11.42 44.84
CA ALA A 31 -18.66 -11.23 43.44
C ALA A 31 -19.77 -11.89 42.61
N GLN A 32 -20.72 -11.09 42.13
CA GLN A 32 -21.51 -11.47 40.98
C GLN A 32 -20.54 -11.57 39.81
N ALA A 33 -20.46 -12.76 39.23
CA ALA A 33 -19.79 -13.02 37.98
C ALA A 33 -20.28 -11.99 36.95
N VAL A 34 -19.39 -11.09 36.57
CA VAL A 34 -19.61 -10.19 35.45
C VAL A 34 -19.68 -11.06 34.20
N ASP A 35 -20.71 -10.79 33.42
CA ASP A 35 -21.07 -11.42 32.16
C ASP A 35 -19.87 -11.78 31.29
N SER A 36 -20.03 -12.94 30.67
CA SER A 36 -19.13 -13.61 29.75
C SER A 36 -18.60 -12.67 28.66
N GLU A 37 -17.29 -12.52 28.65
CA GLU A 37 -16.50 -12.10 27.49
C GLU A 37 -16.80 -13.06 26.31
N PRO A 38 -17.35 -12.62 25.16
CA PRO A 38 -17.56 -13.53 24.05
C PRO A 38 -16.28 -13.64 23.21
N SER A 39 -16.06 -14.86 22.70
CA SER A 39 -15.02 -15.24 21.72
C SER A 39 -13.73 -15.85 22.28
N THR A 40 -13.86 -16.81 23.19
CA THR A 40 -13.01 -18.00 23.15
C THR A 40 -13.70 -19.08 22.31
N LEU A 41 -12.93 -19.71 21.40
CA LEU A 41 -13.39 -20.78 20.52
C LEU A 41 -14.15 -21.86 21.32
N PRO A 42 -15.40 -22.23 20.97
CA PRO A 42 -15.92 -23.50 21.43
C PRO A 42 -15.03 -24.60 20.84
N SER A 43 -14.40 -25.37 21.73
CA SER A 43 -13.63 -26.56 21.39
C SER A 43 -14.49 -27.49 20.52
N GLY A 44 -14.20 -27.57 19.22
CA GLY A 44 -14.90 -28.44 18.26
C GLY A 44 -15.62 -27.75 17.11
N ALA A 45 -15.58 -26.41 17.00
CA ALA A 45 -16.16 -25.72 15.85
C ALA A 45 -15.33 -25.96 14.57
N GLU A 46 -15.84 -26.79 13.66
CA GLU A 46 -15.27 -26.95 12.31
C GLU A 46 -15.22 -25.58 11.61
N THR A 47 -14.03 -25.24 11.11
CA THR A 47 -13.81 -24.02 10.33
C THR A 47 -13.59 -24.40 8.88
N GLU A 48 -14.35 -23.78 7.98
CA GLU A 48 -14.31 -24.06 6.55
C GLU A 48 -13.95 -22.79 5.79
N THR A 49 -13.07 -22.89 4.78
CA THR A 49 -12.67 -21.75 3.95
C THR A 49 -13.45 -21.77 2.66
N VAL A 50 -14.19 -20.70 2.37
CA VAL A 50 -15.14 -20.65 1.26
C VAL A 50 -14.95 -19.40 0.40
N ASP A 51 -15.24 -19.53 -0.89
CA ASP A 51 -15.33 -18.42 -1.82
C ASP A 51 -16.67 -17.69 -1.65
N LEU A 52 -16.63 -16.36 -1.54
CA LEU A 52 -17.81 -15.53 -1.27
C LEU A 52 -18.94 -15.76 -2.29
N LEU A 53 -18.63 -15.80 -3.59
CA LEU A 53 -19.65 -15.97 -4.63
C LEU A 53 -20.22 -17.38 -4.60
N LYS A 54 -19.35 -18.41 -4.46
CA LYS A 54 -19.80 -19.80 -4.43
C LYS A 54 -20.65 -20.10 -3.20
N ALA A 55 -20.23 -19.67 -2.02
CA ALA A 55 -20.98 -19.86 -0.78
C ALA A 55 -22.29 -19.06 -0.77
N SER A 56 -22.33 -17.88 -1.39
CA SER A 56 -23.58 -17.13 -1.55
C SER A 56 -24.56 -17.85 -2.48
N LYS A 57 -24.09 -18.40 -3.61
CA LYS A 57 -24.92 -19.20 -4.53
C LYS A 57 -25.40 -20.52 -3.89
N ALA A 58 -24.59 -21.12 -3.01
CA ALA A 58 -24.94 -22.34 -2.28
C ALA A 58 -25.93 -22.12 -1.12
N GLY A 59 -26.14 -20.87 -0.69
CA GLY A 59 -27.01 -20.52 0.44
C GLY A 59 -26.35 -20.59 1.82
N ASP A 60 -25.03 -20.79 1.87
CA ASP A 60 -24.23 -20.79 3.11
C ASP A 60 -23.91 -19.37 3.61
N LEU A 61 -24.01 -18.38 2.71
CA LEU A 61 -23.86 -16.97 3.01
C LEU A 61 -25.01 -16.15 2.42
N SER A 62 -25.57 -15.24 3.21
CA SER A 62 -26.36 -14.13 2.70
C SER A 62 -25.48 -12.89 2.60
N VAL A 63 -25.31 -12.35 1.38
CA VAL A 63 -24.44 -11.20 1.13
C VAL A 63 -25.24 -10.06 0.52
N THR A 64 -25.12 -8.88 1.09
CA THR A 64 -25.65 -7.65 0.49
C THR A 64 -24.52 -6.67 0.19
N ALA A 65 -24.54 -6.07 -1.00
CA ALA A 65 -23.55 -5.12 -1.45
C ALA A 65 -24.18 -3.73 -1.62
N ARG A 66 -23.59 -2.72 -1.00
CA ARG A 66 -24.07 -1.33 -1.01
C ARG A 66 -22.97 -0.35 -1.37
N GLY A 67 -23.31 0.72 -2.08
CA GLY A 67 -22.38 1.79 -2.41
C GLY A 67 -21.80 2.48 -1.17
N GLN A 68 -20.53 2.86 -1.22
CA GLN A 68 -19.91 3.64 -0.15
C GLN A 68 -18.97 4.70 -0.73
N GLY A 69 -19.49 5.51 -1.66
CA GLY A 69 -18.71 6.51 -2.37
C GLY A 69 -18.04 5.94 -3.62
N GLN A 70 -17.01 6.65 -4.09
CA GLN A 70 -16.37 6.39 -5.39
C GLN A 70 -15.34 5.26 -5.35
N ASP A 71 -14.84 4.90 -4.17
CA ASP A 71 -13.68 4.04 -3.99
C ASP A 71 -13.98 2.80 -3.14
N LYS A 72 -15.22 2.60 -2.69
CA LYS A 72 -15.58 1.52 -1.76
C LYS A 72 -16.99 0.98 -1.98
N VAL A 73 -17.14 -0.31 -1.67
CA VAL A 73 -18.41 -1.00 -1.52
C VAL A 73 -18.47 -1.63 -0.14
N ARG A 74 -19.60 -1.47 0.56
CA ARG A 74 -19.89 -2.16 1.81
C ARG A 74 -20.52 -3.51 1.49
N LEU A 75 -19.90 -4.58 1.97
CA LEU A 75 -20.50 -5.91 2.01
C LEU A 75 -20.98 -6.21 3.42
N THR A 76 -22.25 -6.57 3.55
CA THR A 76 -22.80 -7.17 4.78
C THR A 76 -22.92 -8.66 4.53
N ILE A 77 -22.13 -9.45 5.25
CA ILE A 77 -21.98 -10.90 5.08
C ILE A 77 -22.59 -11.58 6.31
N HIS A 78 -23.64 -12.35 6.12
CA HIS A 78 -24.30 -13.13 7.16
C HIS A 78 -24.07 -14.63 6.92
N ASN A 79 -23.57 -15.34 7.93
CA ASN A 79 -23.32 -16.77 7.86
C ASN A 79 -24.57 -17.56 8.25
N THR A 80 -25.17 -18.23 7.26
CA THR A 80 -26.37 -19.06 7.40
C THR A 80 -26.05 -20.54 7.57
N SER A 81 -24.78 -20.93 7.43
CA SER A 81 -24.32 -22.31 7.62
C SER A 81 -24.23 -22.68 9.11
N SER A 82 -24.04 -23.98 9.38
CA SER A 82 -23.79 -24.51 10.74
C SER A 82 -22.31 -24.46 11.14
N LYS A 83 -21.42 -23.96 10.28
CA LYS A 83 -19.97 -23.95 10.49
C LYS A 83 -19.41 -22.54 10.51
N ARG A 84 -18.25 -22.36 11.14
CA ARG A 84 -17.51 -21.10 11.02
C ARG A 84 -16.93 -20.99 9.63
N LEU A 85 -17.16 -19.88 8.95
CA LEU A 85 -16.68 -19.68 7.58
C LEU A 85 -15.53 -18.68 7.54
N ASN A 86 -14.43 -19.03 6.89
CA ASN A 86 -13.38 -18.11 6.46
C ASN A 86 -13.66 -17.72 5.01
N VAL A 87 -14.29 -16.57 4.83
CA VAL A 87 -14.77 -16.10 3.53
C VAL A 87 -13.65 -15.40 2.77
N ILE A 88 -13.37 -15.84 1.54
CA ILE A 88 -12.42 -15.22 0.61
C ILE A 88 -13.19 -14.45 -0.45
N VAL A 89 -12.74 -13.24 -0.76
CA VAL A 89 -13.23 -12.48 -1.92
C VAL A 89 -12.45 -12.92 -3.16
N PRO A 90 -13.10 -13.49 -4.19
CA PRO A 90 -12.39 -13.88 -5.40
C PRO A 90 -11.88 -12.67 -6.19
N PRO A 91 -10.72 -12.78 -6.86
CA PRO A 91 -10.26 -11.74 -7.77
C PRO A 91 -11.21 -11.64 -8.97
N GLY A 92 -11.50 -10.41 -9.41
CA GLY A 92 -12.47 -10.19 -10.49
C GLY A 92 -13.92 -10.10 -10.02
N LEU A 93 -14.18 -10.00 -8.72
CA LEU A 93 -15.53 -9.74 -8.22
C LEU A 93 -16.04 -8.36 -8.68
N VAL A 94 -17.27 -8.30 -9.18
CA VAL A 94 -17.93 -7.06 -9.60
C VAL A 94 -19.21 -6.86 -8.80
N ALA A 95 -19.36 -5.68 -8.20
CA ALA A 95 -20.64 -5.19 -7.71
C ALA A 95 -21.37 -4.51 -8.87
N SER A 96 -22.20 -5.31 -9.55
CA SER A 96 -22.94 -4.92 -10.74
C SER A 96 -24.23 -4.20 -10.35
N SER A 97 -24.46 -3.06 -10.98
CA SER A 97 -25.75 -2.36 -10.91
C SER A 97 -26.78 -3.12 -11.76
N ALA A 98 -27.89 -3.52 -11.17
CA ALA A 98 -28.98 -4.13 -11.94
C ALA A 98 -29.51 -3.13 -12.99
N ALA A 99 -29.56 -3.54 -14.26
CA ALA A 99 -30.23 -2.78 -15.30
C ALA A 99 -31.73 -2.64 -14.93
N GLY A 100 -32.16 -1.47 -14.47
CA GLY A 100 -33.56 -1.18 -14.16
C GLY A 100 -33.87 -0.76 -12.72
N GLN A 101 -32.91 -0.75 -11.78
CA GLN A 101 -33.13 -0.13 -10.47
C GLN A 101 -32.95 1.39 -10.54
N GLY A 102 -34.05 2.11 -10.78
CA GLY A 102 -34.21 3.53 -10.42
C GLY A 102 -34.09 4.55 -11.56
N GLY A 103 -35.22 4.87 -12.21
CA GLY A 103 -35.48 6.22 -12.74
C GLY A 103 -34.52 6.77 -13.81
N GLY A 104 -34.30 6.06 -14.93
CA GLY A 104 -33.78 6.65 -16.17
C GLY A 104 -32.32 7.14 -16.14
N ARG A 105 -31.60 6.95 -15.04
CA ARG A 105 -30.16 7.17 -14.91
C ARG A 105 -29.55 5.87 -14.40
N GLY A 106 -28.88 5.11 -15.26
CA GLY A 106 -28.16 3.92 -14.82
C GLY A 106 -27.14 4.30 -13.76
N PHE A 107 -27.10 3.56 -12.65
CA PHE A 107 -26.10 3.77 -11.60
C PHE A 107 -24.87 2.88 -11.85
N GLN A 108 -23.74 3.26 -11.26
CA GLN A 108 -22.39 2.79 -11.59
C GLN A 108 -22.09 1.36 -11.10
N SER A 109 -21.52 0.50 -11.95
CA SER A 109 -20.93 -0.78 -11.53
C SER A 109 -19.51 -0.61 -11.01
N MET A 110 -19.11 -1.46 -10.06
CA MET A 110 -17.87 -1.35 -9.31
C MET A 110 -17.04 -2.64 -9.38
N GLY A 111 -15.79 -2.54 -9.83
CA GLY A 111 -14.83 -3.63 -9.76
C GLY A 111 -14.23 -3.69 -8.36
N LEU A 112 -14.36 -4.83 -7.67
CA LEU A 112 -13.93 -4.96 -6.29
C LEU A 112 -12.46 -5.41 -6.21
N GLY A 113 -11.72 -4.77 -5.32
CA GLY A 113 -10.42 -5.22 -4.89
C GLY A 113 -10.54 -6.28 -3.80
N MET A 114 -9.44 -6.48 -3.08
CA MET A 114 -9.37 -7.45 -1.98
C MET A 114 -9.69 -6.78 -0.64
N ILE A 115 -10.13 -7.57 0.33
CA ILE A 115 -10.39 -7.08 1.68
C ILE A 115 -9.09 -6.56 2.29
N THR A 116 -9.06 -5.27 2.58
CA THR A 116 -7.93 -4.59 3.22
C THR A 116 -8.43 -3.52 4.15
N ASN A 117 -7.74 -3.31 5.26
CA ASN A 117 -8.02 -2.25 6.21
C ASN A 117 -7.26 -0.95 5.89
N ARG A 118 -6.69 -0.83 4.69
CA ARG A 118 -5.76 0.23 4.32
C ARG A 118 -6.38 1.18 3.30
N PRO A 119 -6.57 2.47 3.66
CA PRO A 119 -7.10 3.44 2.73
C PRO A 119 -6.08 3.71 1.61
N GLY A 120 -6.56 3.73 0.37
CA GLY A 120 -5.76 4.03 -0.82
C GLY A 120 -5.15 2.83 -1.53
N ALA A 121 -5.20 1.63 -0.93
CA ALA A 121 -4.73 0.39 -1.55
C ALA A 121 -5.88 -0.31 -2.30
N PHE A 122 -5.59 -0.81 -3.49
CA PHE A 122 -6.45 -1.71 -4.25
C PHE A 122 -5.72 -3.04 -4.45
N GLY A 123 -6.27 -4.16 -3.97
CA GLY A 123 -5.72 -5.51 -4.18
C GLY A 123 -4.81 -6.06 -3.06
N GLN A 124 -4.23 -7.24 -3.29
CA GLN A 124 -3.54 -8.06 -2.27
C GLN A 124 -2.02 -7.84 -2.19
N PHE A 125 -1.39 -7.31 -3.24
CA PHE A 125 0.07 -7.13 -3.32
C PHE A 125 0.84 -8.45 -3.28
N LEU A 126 0.34 -9.47 -3.99
CA LEU A 126 1.05 -10.73 -4.20
C LEU A 126 2.37 -10.47 -4.93
N GLY A 127 3.50 -10.69 -4.25
CA GLY A 127 4.85 -10.50 -4.80
C GLY A 127 5.77 -9.60 -3.97
N ALA A 128 5.24 -8.82 -3.02
CA ALA A 128 6.06 -8.10 -2.04
C ALA A 128 6.62 -9.11 -1.01
N GLN A 129 7.88 -9.53 -1.18
CA GLN A 129 8.51 -10.50 -0.30
C GLN A 129 8.56 -10.00 1.16
N ASN A 130 8.31 -10.92 2.09
CA ASN A 130 8.70 -10.85 3.50
C ASN A 130 8.00 -9.82 4.41
N ALA A 131 6.67 -9.88 4.50
CA ALA A 131 5.98 -9.50 5.74
C ALA A 131 5.75 -10.73 6.64
N THR A 132 6.84 -11.28 7.19
CA THR A 132 6.78 -12.11 8.40
C THR A 132 6.46 -11.21 9.60
N GLY A 133 5.20 -10.78 9.70
CA GLY A 133 4.64 -10.15 10.89
C GLY A 133 3.91 -11.18 11.72
N LEU A 134 4.20 -11.23 13.01
CA LEU A 134 3.66 -12.16 14.00
C LEU A 134 2.13 -12.27 13.92
N ARG A 135 1.63 -13.30 13.25
CA ARG A 135 0.34 -13.92 13.56
C ARG A 135 0.64 -15.22 14.29
N SER A 136 -0.02 -15.44 15.42
CA SER A 136 0.31 -16.47 16.41
C SER A 136 0.10 -17.92 15.95
N VAL A 137 -0.26 -18.18 14.69
CA VAL A 137 -0.26 -19.52 14.09
C VAL A 137 0.01 -19.38 12.59
N PRO A 138 1.16 -19.83 12.07
CA PRO A 138 1.31 -20.09 10.65
C PRO A 138 0.61 -21.42 10.31
N VAL A 139 -0.34 -21.40 9.37
CA VAL A 139 -0.80 -22.63 8.72
C VAL A 139 0.22 -22.98 7.65
N ALA A 140 0.93 -24.09 7.85
CA ALA A 140 1.81 -24.65 6.83
C ALA A 140 1.01 -24.86 5.53
N GLY A 141 1.47 -24.26 4.43
CA GLY A 141 0.92 -24.48 3.08
C GLY A 141 -0.23 -23.58 2.63
N SER A 142 -0.62 -22.55 3.39
CA SER A 142 -1.71 -21.65 2.98
C SER A 142 -1.22 -20.55 2.02
N SER A 143 -1.75 -20.55 0.80
CA SER A 143 -1.87 -19.33 -0.01
C SER A 143 -2.53 -18.26 0.85
N SER A 144 -1.82 -17.16 1.12
CA SER A 144 -2.18 -16.10 2.05
C SER A 144 -3.31 -15.18 1.55
N SER A 145 -4.37 -15.74 0.97
CA SER A 145 -5.58 -15.01 0.62
C SER A 145 -6.19 -14.39 1.88
N ALA A 146 -6.32 -13.07 1.90
CA ALA A 146 -6.98 -12.35 2.98
C ALA A 146 -8.43 -12.86 3.10
N SER A 147 -8.71 -13.65 4.14
CA SER A 147 -10.03 -14.17 4.45
C SER A 147 -10.62 -13.46 5.66
N VAL A 148 -11.95 -13.45 5.72
CA VAL A 148 -12.71 -12.89 6.82
C VAL A 148 -13.46 -14.01 7.52
N ALA A 149 -13.17 -14.18 8.81
CA ALA A 149 -13.85 -15.17 9.64
C ALA A 149 -15.23 -14.66 10.05
N VAL A 150 -16.28 -15.34 9.59
CA VAL A 150 -17.69 -15.08 9.94
C VAL A 150 -18.18 -16.25 10.80
N PRO A 151 -18.40 -16.04 12.12
CA PRO A 151 -18.94 -17.09 12.99
C PRO A 151 -20.34 -17.54 12.56
N VAL A 152 -20.78 -18.69 13.07
CA VAL A 152 -22.11 -19.27 12.79
C VAL A 152 -23.20 -18.29 13.22
N GLY A 153 -24.15 -17.99 12.33
CA GLY A 153 -25.29 -17.11 12.62
C GLY A 153 -24.94 -15.62 12.75
N GLU A 154 -23.66 -15.26 12.66
CA GLU A 154 -23.22 -13.87 12.83
C GLU A 154 -23.26 -13.09 11.52
N THR A 155 -23.35 -11.76 11.65
CA THR A 155 -23.29 -10.83 10.53
C THR A 155 -22.08 -9.91 10.67
N LEU A 156 -21.36 -9.72 9.57
CA LEU A 156 -20.20 -8.84 9.53
C LEU A 156 -20.28 -7.85 8.38
N ASP A 157 -20.03 -6.59 8.71
CA ASP A 157 -19.86 -5.51 7.73
C ASP A 157 -18.38 -5.35 7.37
N VAL A 158 -18.08 -5.46 6.07
CA VAL A 158 -16.74 -5.28 5.51
C VAL A 158 -16.78 -4.20 4.44
N SER A 159 -15.85 -3.25 4.49
CA SER A 159 -15.69 -2.21 3.47
C SER A 159 -14.57 -2.63 2.53
N ILE A 160 -14.87 -2.81 1.25
CA ILE A 160 -13.93 -3.31 0.24
C ILE A 160 -13.55 -2.18 -0.72
N PRO A 161 -12.26 -1.95 -1.02
CA PRO A 161 -11.85 -1.03 -2.07
C PRO A 161 -12.48 -1.41 -3.41
N ALA A 162 -12.88 -0.42 -4.16
CA ALA A 162 -13.60 -0.62 -5.41
C ALA A 162 -13.23 0.46 -6.41
N VAL A 163 -13.25 0.13 -7.69
CA VAL A 163 -13.01 1.08 -8.79
C VAL A 163 -14.25 1.17 -9.67
N CYS A 164 -14.55 2.38 -10.13
CA CYS A 164 -15.60 2.65 -11.08
C CYS A 164 -15.32 1.96 -12.42
N LEU A 165 -16.30 1.23 -12.96
CA LEU A 165 -16.23 0.58 -14.28
C LEU A 165 -16.99 1.35 -15.38
N ASN A 166 -17.70 2.42 -15.01
CA ASN A 166 -18.51 3.23 -15.91
C ASN A 166 -18.16 4.72 -15.74
N TYR A 167 -17.20 5.19 -16.54
CA TYR A 167 -16.79 6.60 -16.52
C TYR A 167 -17.97 7.56 -16.81
N GLY A 168 -18.04 8.64 -16.04
CA GLY A 168 -19.07 9.69 -16.19
C GLY A 168 -20.42 9.38 -15.56
N VAL A 169 -20.55 8.26 -14.84
CA VAL A 169 -21.75 7.92 -14.05
C VAL A 169 -21.63 8.47 -12.63
N ASP A 170 -22.77 8.77 -12.00
CA ASP A 170 -22.82 9.30 -10.64
C ASP A 170 -22.23 8.32 -9.61
N THR A 171 -21.50 8.89 -8.65
CA THR A 171 -20.87 8.14 -7.55
C THR A 171 -21.91 7.40 -6.71
N PRO A 172 -21.72 6.09 -6.45
CA PRO A 172 -22.61 5.30 -5.61
C PRO A 172 -22.75 5.84 -4.18
N THR A 173 -23.97 5.77 -3.66
CA THR A 173 -24.35 6.10 -2.29
C THR A 173 -24.75 4.83 -1.52
N PRO A 174 -24.85 4.90 -0.17
CA PRO A 174 -25.34 3.76 0.63
C PRO A 174 -26.76 3.27 0.30
N ARG A 175 -27.54 4.05 -0.45
CA ARG A 175 -28.87 3.62 -0.92
C ARG A 175 -28.79 2.66 -2.09
N ASP A 176 -27.73 2.74 -2.88
CA ASP A 176 -27.55 1.95 -4.09
C ASP A 176 -27.14 0.52 -3.72
N SER A 177 -27.88 -0.45 -4.25
CA SER A 177 -27.64 -1.88 -4.04
C SER A 177 -27.06 -2.52 -5.29
N PHE A 178 -26.15 -3.48 -5.09
CA PHE A 178 -25.48 -4.19 -6.16
C PHE A 178 -25.73 -5.69 -6.09
N THR A 179 -25.72 -6.32 -7.26
CA THR A 179 -25.62 -7.76 -7.40
C THR A 179 -24.15 -8.12 -7.58
N LEU A 180 -23.65 -9.04 -6.75
CA LEU A 180 -22.28 -9.53 -6.88
C LEU A 180 -22.21 -10.60 -7.97
N VAL A 181 -21.32 -10.40 -8.94
CA VAL A 181 -21.08 -11.32 -10.06
C VAL A 181 -19.58 -11.46 -10.31
N ASP A 182 -19.17 -12.54 -10.98
CA ASP A 182 -17.81 -12.63 -11.49
C ASP A 182 -17.64 -11.70 -12.70
N VAL A 183 -16.42 -11.21 -12.95
CA VAL A 183 -16.11 -10.41 -14.13
C VAL A 183 -16.41 -11.15 -15.44
N ASP A 184 -16.34 -12.48 -15.45
CA ASP A 184 -16.77 -13.35 -16.56
C ASP A 184 -18.27 -13.18 -16.90
N GLU A 185 -19.10 -12.99 -15.87
CA GLU A 185 -20.54 -12.76 -16.03
C GLU A 185 -20.84 -11.28 -16.38
N TYR A 186 -19.97 -10.36 -15.96
CA TYR A 186 -20.14 -8.92 -16.18
C TYR A 186 -19.71 -8.46 -17.58
N SER A 187 -18.59 -8.95 -18.11
CA SER A 187 -18.03 -8.48 -19.39
C SER A 187 -17.42 -9.61 -20.20
N THR A 188 -17.69 -9.59 -21.50
CA THR A 188 -17.08 -10.50 -22.47
C THR A 188 -15.68 -10.05 -22.90
N ASP A 189 -15.27 -8.82 -22.58
CA ASP A 189 -13.94 -8.31 -22.93
C ASP A 189 -12.86 -8.97 -22.05
N VAL A 190 -11.99 -9.75 -22.69
CA VAL A 190 -10.86 -10.44 -22.05
C VAL A 190 -9.92 -9.46 -21.33
N ARG A 191 -9.78 -8.23 -21.83
CA ARG A 191 -8.95 -7.19 -21.21
C ARG A 191 -9.50 -6.75 -19.88
N VAL A 192 -10.81 -6.53 -19.78
CA VAL A 192 -11.49 -6.16 -18.52
C VAL A 192 -11.29 -7.24 -17.46
N ARG A 193 -11.48 -8.51 -17.86
CA ARG A 193 -11.31 -9.67 -16.96
C ARG A 193 -9.87 -9.78 -16.45
N LYS A 194 -8.90 -9.77 -17.37
CA LYS A 194 -7.46 -9.85 -17.06
C LYS A 194 -7.03 -8.69 -16.15
N ALA A 195 -7.45 -7.47 -16.49
CA ALA A 195 -7.10 -6.28 -15.74
C ALA A 195 -7.63 -6.32 -14.31
N LEU A 196 -8.93 -6.57 -14.12
CA LEU A 196 -9.52 -6.54 -12.79
C LEU A 196 -8.96 -7.65 -11.89
N ARG A 197 -8.78 -8.86 -12.42
CA ARG A 197 -8.14 -9.97 -11.69
C ARG A 197 -6.69 -9.63 -11.32
N SER A 198 -5.93 -9.08 -12.26
CA SER A 198 -4.52 -8.73 -12.02
C SER A 198 -4.37 -7.60 -11.01
N LEU A 199 -5.18 -6.53 -11.09
CA LEU A 199 -5.16 -5.44 -10.11
C LEU A 199 -5.55 -5.94 -8.71
N ALA A 200 -6.56 -6.81 -8.61
CA ALA A 200 -6.96 -7.39 -7.33
C ALA A 200 -5.84 -8.26 -6.71
N LEU A 201 -5.04 -8.96 -7.51
CA LEU A 201 -3.98 -9.85 -7.03
C LEU A 201 -2.65 -9.12 -6.80
N LEU A 202 -2.14 -8.42 -7.83
CA LEU A 202 -0.83 -7.75 -7.81
C LEU A 202 -0.82 -6.50 -6.93
N GLY A 203 -1.99 -5.91 -6.71
CA GLY A 203 -2.16 -4.71 -5.91
C GLY A 203 -1.60 -3.45 -6.56
N THR A 204 -2.19 -2.30 -6.26
CA THR A 204 -1.65 -0.97 -6.60
C THR A 204 -2.36 0.09 -5.75
N SER A 205 -2.09 1.37 -5.99
CA SER A 205 -2.86 2.46 -5.43
C SER A 205 -4.20 2.62 -6.12
N GLN A 206 -5.17 3.16 -5.37
CA GLN A 206 -6.53 3.38 -5.83
C GLN A 206 -6.60 4.23 -7.12
N GLY A 207 -5.73 5.25 -7.25
CA GLY A 207 -5.69 6.13 -8.43
C GLY A 207 -5.24 5.39 -9.69
N VAL A 208 -4.19 4.57 -9.59
CA VAL A 208 -3.69 3.75 -10.70
C VAL A 208 -4.73 2.71 -11.13
N ALA A 209 -5.36 2.03 -10.16
CA ALA A 209 -6.42 1.08 -10.46
C ALA A 209 -7.62 1.76 -11.15
N GLN A 210 -8.05 2.93 -10.67
CA GLN A 210 -9.17 3.67 -11.23
C GLN A 210 -8.90 4.13 -12.67
N ALA A 211 -7.72 4.72 -12.93
CA ALA A 211 -7.32 5.17 -14.26
C ALA A 211 -7.20 4.00 -15.26
N SER A 212 -6.64 2.88 -14.81
CA SER A 212 -6.52 1.66 -15.60
C SER A 212 -7.90 1.15 -16.03
N MET A 213 -8.85 1.05 -15.09
CA MET A 213 -10.19 0.54 -15.40
C MET A 213 -10.99 1.49 -16.28
N TRP A 214 -10.88 2.81 -16.12
CA TRP A 214 -11.53 3.75 -17.05
C TRP A 214 -10.97 3.65 -18.47
N ARG A 215 -9.65 3.46 -18.61
CA ARG A 215 -9.04 3.26 -19.93
C ARG A 215 -9.53 1.97 -20.58
N ILE A 216 -9.56 0.87 -19.83
CA ILE A 216 -9.89 -0.46 -20.37
C ILE A 216 -11.39 -0.61 -20.61
N CYS A 217 -12.24 -0.24 -19.65
CA CYS A 217 -13.69 -0.43 -19.77
C CYS A 217 -14.36 0.61 -20.69
N ASN A 218 -13.84 1.84 -20.75
CA ASN A 218 -14.55 2.95 -21.40
C ASN A 218 -13.71 3.65 -22.49
N GLY A 219 -12.45 3.25 -22.70
CA GLY A 219 -11.60 3.83 -23.74
C GLY A 219 -11.17 5.27 -23.46
N VAL A 220 -11.35 5.78 -22.24
CA VAL A 220 -11.02 7.17 -21.89
C VAL A 220 -9.54 7.42 -22.12
N ALA A 221 -9.20 8.50 -22.82
CA ALA A 221 -7.81 8.88 -23.07
C ALA A 221 -7.15 9.41 -21.79
N PHE A 222 -5.88 9.10 -21.57
CA PHE A 222 -5.16 9.52 -20.37
C PHE A 222 -5.03 11.05 -20.27
N GLU A 223 -4.91 11.73 -21.41
CA GLU A 223 -4.88 13.19 -21.50
C GLU A 223 -6.23 13.80 -21.05
N ALA A 224 -7.34 13.11 -21.34
CA ALA A 224 -8.65 13.52 -20.87
C ALA A 224 -8.78 13.35 -19.34
N MET A 225 -8.24 12.26 -18.78
CA MET A 225 -8.21 12.06 -17.32
C MET A 225 -7.36 13.13 -16.62
N ALA A 226 -6.16 13.41 -17.13
CA ALA A 226 -5.27 14.42 -16.56
C ALA A 226 -5.93 15.81 -16.51
N SER A 227 -6.67 16.18 -17.56
CA SER A 227 -7.30 17.49 -17.66
C SER A 227 -8.61 17.64 -16.87
N ARG A 228 -9.41 16.58 -16.74
CA ARG A 228 -10.75 16.64 -16.11
C ARG A 228 -10.79 16.09 -14.69
N ASP A 229 -9.96 15.10 -14.41
CA ASP A 229 -10.04 14.25 -13.22
C ASP A 229 -8.78 14.34 -12.34
N GLY A 230 -7.99 15.41 -12.48
CA GLY A 230 -6.73 15.65 -11.74
C GLY A 230 -6.86 15.63 -10.20
N LYS A 231 -8.08 15.71 -9.66
CA LYS A 231 -8.37 15.53 -8.23
C LYS A 231 -8.39 14.05 -7.82
N VAL A 232 -8.81 13.18 -8.72
CA VAL A 232 -8.98 11.73 -8.51
C VAL A 232 -7.69 11.01 -8.87
N VAL A 233 -7.07 11.36 -10.00
CA VAL A 233 -5.85 10.72 -10.51
C VAL A 233 -4.81 11.79 -10.84
N ASN A 234 -3.55 11.58 -10.46
CA ASN A 234 -2.43 12.46 -10.84
C ASN A 234 -1.60 11.91 -12.01
N ASP A 235 -0.71 12.74 -12.58
CA ASP A 235 0.08 12.38 -13.76
C ASP A 235 0.96 11.14 -13.56
N HIS A 236 1.49 10.92 -12.35
CA HIS A 236 2.28 9.73 -12.05
C HIS A 236 1.40 8.47 -12.02
N GLU A 237 0.22 8.56 -11.42
CA GLU A 237 -0.78 7.47 -11.41
C GLU A 237 -1.24 7.14 -12.83
N ILE A 238 -1.39 8.16 -13.69
CA ILE A 238 -1.70 7.99 -15.12
C ILE A 238 -0.58 7.25 -15.86
N ALA A 239 0.68 7.63 -15.64
CA ALA A 239 1.82 6.96 -16.27
C ALA A 239 1.91 5.47 -15.87
N LEU A 240 1.68 5.16 -14.60
CA LEU A 240 1.62 3.78 -14.10
C LEU A 240 0.45 3.01 -14.70
N ALA A 241 -0.73 3.65 -14.79
CA ALA A 241 -1.91 3.06 -15.41
C ALA A 241 -1.70 2.77 -16.90
N ALA A 242 -1.09 3.69 -17.66
CA ALA A 242 -0.76 3.49 -19.07
C ALA A 242 0.12 2.25 -19.25
N ARG A 243 1.14 2.11 -18.42
CA ARG A 243 2.02 0.96 -18.46
C ARG A 243 1.35 -0.35 -18.03
N PHE A 244 0.42 -0.29 -17.08
CA PHE A 244 -0.39 -1.47 -16.74
C PHE A 244 -1.26 -1.90 -17.91
N VAL A 245 -1.89 -0.96 -18.63
CA VAL A 245 -2.69 -1.23 -19.82
C VAL A 245 -1.84 -1.89 -20.92
N ASP A 246 -0.63 -1.38 -21.17
CA ASP A 246 0.31 -2.02 -22.10
C ASP A 246 0.64 -3.47 -21.69
N ALA A 247 0.81 -3.71 -20.38
CA ALA A 247 1.09 -5.04 -19.86
C ALA A 247 -0.13 -5.99 -19.96
N VAL A 248 -1.35 -5.49 -19.82
CA VAL A 248 -2.60 -6.24 -20.08
C VAL A 248 -2.65 -6.69 -21.53
N ASP A 249 -2.26 -5.82 -22.45
CA ASP A 249 -2.30 -6.07 -23.90
C ASP A 249 -1.17 -7.00 -24.35
N ALA A 250 0.01 -6.91 -23.73
CA ALA A 250 1.17 -7.74 -24.05
C ALA A 250 1.12 -9.15 -23.43
N SER A 251 0.38 -9.34 -22.33
CA SER A 251 0.32 -10.64 -21.62
C SER A 251 -0.59 -11.63 -22.34
N ASN A 252 -0.14 -12.87 -22.56
CA ASN A 252 -0.93 -13.91 -23.22
C ASN A 252 -1.76 -14.78 -22.26
N ALA A 253 -1.58 -14.62 -20.95
CA ALA A 253 -2.30 -15.38 -19.92
C ALA A 253 -3.54 -14.63 -19.39
N ASP A 254 -4.31 -15.30 -18.52
CA ASP A 254 -5.47 -14.71 -17.84
C ASP A 254 -5.11 -13.63 -16.81
N LEU A 255 -3.83 -13.53 -16.46
CA LEU A 255 -3.26 -12.50 -15.59
C LEU A 255 -2.12 -11.78 -16.30
N VAL A 256 -1.85 -10.54 -15.87
CA VAL A 256 -0.68 -9.77 -16.29
C VAL A 256 0.58 -10.42 -15.76
N ASP A 257 1.59 -10.59 -16.61
CA ASP A 257 2.92 -11.01 -16.18
C ASP A 257 3.58 -9.91 -15.32
N PRO A 258 3.90 -10.17 -14.04
CA PRO A 258 4.54 -9.19 -13.16
C PRO A 258 5.90 -8.69 -13.66
N SER A 259 6.61 -9.45 -14.50
CA SER A 259 7.89 -9.03 -15.08
C SER A 259 7.75 -7.74 -15.89
N LEU A 260 6.68 -7.63 -16.69
CA LEU A 260 6.36 -6.47 -17.54
C LEU A 260 6.13 -5.18 -16.73
N LEU A 261 5.79 -5.33 -15.45
CA LEU A 261 5.56 -4.23 -14.53
C LEU A 261 6.83 -3.83 -13.77
N THR A 262 7.73 -4.77 -13.50
CA THR A 262 8.89 -4.56 -12.62
C THR A 262 10.22 -4.35 -13.36
N GLU A 263 10.35 -4.85 -14.59
CA GLU A 263 11.55 -4.69 -15.40
C GLU A 263 11.69 -3.28 -16.00
N GLY A 264 12.93 -2.81 -16.13
CA GLY A 264 13.24 -1.51 -16.75
C GLY A 264 12.79 -0.30 -15.94
N ARG A 265 12.70 -0.44 -14.60
CA ARG A 265 12.15 0.59 -13.71
C ARG A 265 13.18 1.39 -12.93
N VAL A 266 14.28 0.76 -12.54
CA VAL A 266 15.27 1.39 -11.68
C VAL A 266 16.63 1.27 -12.33
N TYR A 267 17.15 2.41 -12.73
CA TYR A 267 18.45 2.56 -13.33
C TYR A 267 19.39 3.15 -12.29
N VAL A 268 20.56 2.54 -12.12
CA VAL A 268 21.55 3.02 -11.16
C VAL A 268 22.88 3.24 -11.85
N GLN A 269 23.51 4.36 -11.52
CA GLN A 269 24.85 4.68 -11.99
C GLN A 269 25.74 5.12 -10.82
N ILE A 270 26.93 4.55 -10.74
CA ILE A 270 27.98 4.98 -9.81
C ILE A 270 29.11 5.65 -10.59
N VAL A 271 29.39 6.91 -10.26
CA VAL A 271 30.43 7.72 -10.89
C VAL A 271 31.40 8.22 -9.84
N ALA A 272 32.69 8.14 -10.14
CA ALA A 272 33.74 8.78 -9.36
C ALA A 272 34.86 9.26 -10.30
N GLU A 273 35.56 10.31 -9.89
CA GLU A 273 36.70 10.86 -10.64
C GLU A 273 38.04 10.49 -9.99
N GLY A 274 39.13 10.61 -10.76
CA GLY A 274 40.48 10.44 -10.26
C GLY A 274 40.75 9.03 -9.69
N ALA A 275 41.30 8.98 -8.48
CA ALA A 275 41.75 7.75 -7.83
C ALA A 275 40.64 6.72 -7.59
N PHE A 276 39.37 7.14 -7.56
CA PHE A 276 38.22 6.30 -7.23
C PHE A 276 37.49 5.75 -8.46
N ALA A 277 37.87 6.15 -9.67
CA ALA A 277 37.17 5.79 -10.90
C ALA A 277 37.12 4.27 -11.15
N ALA A 278 38.21 3.56 -10.84
CA ALA A 278 38.27 2.11 -11.00
C ALA A 278 37.30 1.38 -10.05
N ASP A 279 37.22 1.81 -8.80
CA ASP A 279 36.32 1.23 -7.80
C ASP A 279 34.85 1.54 -8.08
N ALA A 280 34.54 2.75 -8.54
CA ALA A 280 33.20 3.09 -8.98
C ALA A 280 32.75 2.21 -10.15
N LYS A 281 33.62 2.00 -11.16
CA LYS A 281 33.35 1.11 -12.30
C LYS A 281 33.17 -0.35 -11.85
N ARG A 282 34.00 -0.82 -10.91
CA ARG A 282 33.90 -2.16 -10.30
C ARG A 282 32.55 -2.36 -9.63
N LEU A 283 32.08 -1.36 -8.89
CA LEU A 283 30.78 -1.40 -8.22
C LEU A 283 29.63 -1.36 -9.22
N ASN A 284 29.69 -0.47 -10.22
CA ASN A 284 28.67 -0.35 -11.26
C ASN A 284 28.42 -1.68 -11.98
N GLY A 285 29.49 -2.38 -12.36
CA GLY A 285 29.40 -3.69 -13.04
C GLY A 285 28.92 -4.85 -12.15
N LYS A 286 28.70 -4.62 -10.85
CA LYS A 286 28.17 -5.61 -9.89
C LYS A 286 26.77 -5.27 -9.37
N LEU A 287 26.11 -4.27 -9.97
CA LEU A 287 24.75 -3.88 -9.60
C LEU A 287 23.69 -4.75 -10.27
N GLU A 288 23.99 -5.32 -11.44
CA GLU A 288 23.03 -6.13 -12.19
C GLU A 288 22.56 -7.34 -11.38
N GLY A 289 21.25 -7.57 -11.32
CA GLY A 289 20.64 -8.64 -10.52
C GLY A 289 20.38 -8.29 -9.05
N LEU A 290 20.88 -7.15 -8.56
CA LEU A 290 20.46 -6.59 -7.26
C LEU A 290 19.12 -5.87 -7.39
N ARG A 291 18.53 -5.50 -6.24
CA ARG A 291 17.26 -4.78 -6.17
C ARG A 291 17.41 -3.51 -5.33
N LEU A 292 16.76 -2.44 -5.77
CA LEU A 292 16.65 -1.19 -5.04
C LEU A 292 15.17 -0.86 -4.88
N LEU A 293 14.70 -0.62 -3.64
CA LEU A 293 13.29 -0.41 -3.33
C LEU A 293 12.40 -1.57 -3.81
N GLY A 294 12.92 -2.80 -3.72
CA GLY A 294 12.25 -4.02 -4.19
C GLY A 294 12.27 -4.26 -5.70
N LEU A 295 12.71 -3.30 -6.53
CA LEU A 295 12.73 -3.40 -7.99
C LEU A 295 14.11 -3.79 -8.54
N PRO A 296 14.18 -4.58 -9.62
CA PRO A 296 15.46 -4.95 -10.25
C PRO A 296 16.24 -3.72 -10.71
N ILE A 297 17.54 -3.71 -10.40
CA ILE A 297 18.47 -2.67 -10.85
C ILE A 297 18.95 -3.00 -12.26
N GLN A 298 18.94 -1.99 -13.13
CA GLN A 298 19.70 -1.96 -14.37
C GLN A 298 20.87 -0.98 -14.21
N SER A 299 22.08 -1.50 -14.39
CA SER A 299 23.29 -0.67 -14.37
C SER A 299 23.39 0.21 -15.63
N VAL A 300 23.82 1.45 -15.45
CA VAL A 300 24.00 2.40 -16.56
C VAL A 300 25.47 2.80 -16.68
N ASP A 301 25.99 2.72 -17.90
CA ASP A 301 27.31 3.21 -18.27
C ASP A 301 27.20 4.50 -19.09
N GLY A 302 28.19 5.39 -18.95
CA GLY A 302 28.28 6.65 -19.72
C GLY A 302 27.55 7.85 -19.10
N ASP A 303 27.81 9.06 -19.58
CA ASP A 303 27.34 10.29 -18.91
C ASP A 303 25.88 10.69 -19.21
N GLN A 304 25.24 10.02 -20.16
CA GLN A 304 23.87 10.32 -20.56
C GLN A 304 22.85 9.52 -19.75
N PRO A 305 21.67 10.09 -19.47
CA PRO A 305 20.56 9.32 -18.91
C PRO A 305 20.20 8.12 -19.80
N PRO A 306 19.81 6.98 -19.22
CA PRO A 306 19.44 5.80 -20.00
C PRO A 306 18.14 6.04 -20.77
N SER A 307 17.96 5.33 -21.88
CA SER A 307 16.64 5.23 -22.52
C SER A 307 15.76 4.30 -21.70
N ALA A 308 14.54 4.72 -21.38
CA ALA A 308 13.66 4.00 -20.48
C ALA A 308 12.19 4.19 -20.84
N LYS A 309 11.44 3.08 -20.83
CA LYS A 309 9.98 3.11 -20.90
C LYS A 309 9.42 3.67 -19.59
N ALA A 310 8.57 4.68 -19.70
CA ALA A 310 7.96 5.28 -18.53
C ALA A 310 6.97 4.33 -17.81
N PRO A 311 6.75 4.53 -16.51
CA PRO A 311 7.58 5.33 -15.60
C PRO A 311 8.85 4.58 -15.17
N ALA A 312 9.93 5.33 -14.92
CA ALA A 312 11.20 4.81 -14.41
C ALA A 312 11.91 5.82 -13.47
N LEU A 313 12.83 5.31 -12.65
CA LEU A 313 13.71 6.04 -11.75
C LEU A 313 15.16 5.88 -12.20
N PHE A 314 15.91 6.97 -12.15
CA PHE A 314 17.35 6.99 -12.38
C PHE A 314 18.05 7.56 -11.16
N VAL A 315 18.93 6.76 -10.57
CA VAL A 315 19.68 7.09 -9.36
C VAL A 315 21.16 7.16 -9.70
N ARG A 316 21.70 8.38 -9.70
CA ARG A 316 23.12 8.63 -9.98
C ARG A 316 23.85 8.97 -8.69
N LEU A 317 24.73 8.09 -8.25
CA LEU A 317 25.66 8.30 -7.15
C LEU A 317 26.97 8.87 -7.69
N THR A 318 27.30 10.11 -7.32
CA THR A 318 28.62 10.70 -7.56
C THR A 318 29.43 10.67 -6.28
N VAL A 319 30.45 9.81 -6.23
CA VAL A 319 31.36 9.71 -5.09
C VAL A 319 32.27 10.93 -5.06
N ALA A 320 32.30 11.64 -3.94
CA ALA A 320 33.10 12.84 -3.74
C ALA A 320 34.42 12.54 -3.03
N THR A 321 34.36 11.72 -1.98
CA THR A 321 35.53 11.33 -1.19
C THR A 321 35.42 9.89 -0.75
N SER A 322 36.56 9.22 -0.63
CA SER A 322 36.65 7.91 0.01
C SER A 322 37.97 7.80 0.77
N GLU A 323 37.86 7.58 2.07
CA GLU A 323 38.96 7.42 3.02
C GLU A 323 38.83 6.06 3.72
N ILE A 324 39.85 5.66 4.48
CA ILE A 324 39.81 4.41 5.24
C ILE A 324 38.65 4.48 6.23
N GLY A 325 37.63 3.63 6.04
CA GLY A 325 36.45 3.58 6.90
C GLY A 325 35.38 4.63 6.58
N GLU A 326 35.46 5.35 5.46
CA GLU A 326 34.39 6.26 5.07
C GLU A 326 34.30 6.49 3.55
N THR A 327 33.09 6.48 3.00
CA THR A 327 32.80 6.95 1.63
C THR A 327 31.67 7.95 1.67
N ARG A 328 31.86 9.11 1.02
CA ARG A 328 30.84 10.15 0.89
C ARG A 328 30.57 10.50 -0.56
N GLY A 329 29.31 10.78 -0.87
CA GLY A 329 28.88 11.12 -2.21
C GLY A 329 27.59 11.93 -2.24
N ARG A 330 27.16 12.27 -3.46
CA ARG A 330 25.88 12.90 -3.74
C ARG A 330 25.05 11.97 -4.59
N VAL A 331 23.79 11.81 -4.22
CA VAL A 331 22.81 11.03 -4.97
C VAL A 331 21.87 12.00 -5.66
N ASN A 332 21.83 11.96 -6.98
CA ASN A 332 20.83 12.65 -7.78
C ASN A 332 19.78 11.64 -8.23
N VAL A 333 18.52 11.96 -7.98
CA VAL A 333 17.40 11.10 -8.35
C VAL A 333 16.56 11.82 -9.39
N SER A 334 16.35 11.16 -10.51
CA SER A 334 15.49 11.62 -11.60
C SER A 334 14.42 10.58 -11.88
N TYR A 335 13.32 11.02 -12.48
CA TYR A 335 12.24 10.14 -12.92
C TYR A 335 11.84 10.47 -14.35
N CYS A 336 11.27 9.50 -15.06
CA CYS A 336 10.56 9.73 -16.31
C CYS A 336 9.09 9.33 -16.14
N SER A 337 8.17 10.17 -16.61
CA SER A 337 6.73 9.88 -16.68
C SER A 337 6.23 9.74 -18.12
N SER A 338 7.12 10.00 -19.08
CA SER A 338 6.98 9.85 -20.53
C SER A 338 8.33 9.39 -21.06
N GLU A 339 8.34 8.62 -22.14
CA GLU A 339 9.57 7.98 -22.66
C GLU A 339 10.70 9.01 -22.86
N ASP A 340 11.88 8.64 -22.37
CA ASP A 340 13.15 9.38 -22.49
C ASP A 340 13.16 10.85 -22.00
N HIS A 341 12.12 11.30 -21.30
CA HIS A 341 12.04 12.64 -20.73
C HIS A 341 12.33 12.60 -19.21
N TRP A 342 13.61 12.63 -18.86
CA TRP A 342 14.06 12.66 -17.46
C TRP A 342 13.84 14.02 -16.79
N ARG A 343 13.23 14.01 -15.61
CA ARG A 343 13.01 15.18 -14.74
C ARG A 343 13.65 14.95 -13.39
N PRO A 344 14.25 15.98 -12.76
CA PRO A 344 14.80 15.84 -11.43
C PRO A 344 13.68 15.57 -10.41
N LEU A 345 13.85 14.54 -9.60
CA LEU A 345 12.98 14.24 -8.45
C LEU A 345 13.53 14.91 -7.18
N GLY A 346 14.85 14.84 -6.99
CA GLY A 346 15.52 15.39 -5.82
C GLY A 346 16.98 14.97 -5.72
N LYS A 347 17.60 15.34 -4.60
CA LYS A 347 18.99 15.01 -4.28
C LYS A 347 19.12 14.65 -2.81
N THR A 348 20.04 13.75 -2.50
CA THR A 348 20.43 13.43 -1.11
C THR A 348 21.93 13.20 -1.01
N ALA A 349 22.46 13.17 0.21
CA ALA A 349 23.83 12.78 0.48
C ALA A 349 23.93 11.26 0.61
N PHE A 350 25.08 10.71 0.25
CA PHE A 350 25.43 9.32 0.52
C PHE A 350 26.58 9.29 1.50
N SER A 351 26.50 8.43 2.50
CA SER A 351 27.58 8.14 3.43
C SER A 351 27.58 6.66 3.80
N ASP A 352 28.75 6.04 3.73
CA ASP A 352 28.98 4.66 4.19
C ASP A 352 30.24 4.61 5.08
N HIS A 353 30.26 3.71 6.05
CA HIS A 353 31.39 3.51 6.97
C HIS A 353 32.51 2.62 6.40
N SER A 354 32.47 2.37 5.10
CA SER A 354 33.47 1.61 4.36
C SER A 354 34.12 2.49 3.32
N SER A 355 35.42 2.28 3.08
CA SER A 355 36.10 2.83 1.90
C SER A 355 35.56 2.18 0.62
N LEU A 356 35.53 2.91 -0.49
CA LEU A 356 34.98 2.48 -1.78
C LEU A 356 35.70 1.24 -2.33
N ALA A 357 36.99 1.08 -2.01
CA ALA A 357 37.79 -0.08 -2.38
C ALA A 357 37.28 -1.40 -1.75
N VAL A 358 36.72 -1.33 -0.55
CA VAL A 358 36.27 -2.51 0.23
C VAL A 358 34.75 -2.65 0.20
N LEU A 359 34.02 -1.57 -0.08
CA LEU A 359 32.57 -1.58 -0.18
C LEU A 359 32.11 -2.59 -1.26
N ASP A 360 31.18 -3.44 -0.89
CA ASP A 360 30.50 -4.37 -1.79
C ASP A 360 29.20 -3.75 -2.33
N SER A 361 28.71 -4.29 -3.45
CA SER A 361 27.54 -3.73 -4.14
C SER A 361 26.24 -3.90 -3.34
N SER A 362 26.10 -4.95 -2.53
CA SER A 362 24.91 -5.17 -1.70
C SER A 362 24.82 -4.15 -0.57
N SER A 363 25.92 -3.95 0.16
CA SER A 363 25.99 -2.92 1.22
C SER A 363 25.77 -1.52 0.66
N LEU A 364 26.36 -1.21 -0.50
CA LEU A 364 26.13 0.08 -1.19
C LEU A 364 24.65 0.28 -1.53
N VAL A 365 23.99 -0.73 -2.08
CA VAL A 365 22.56 -0.66 -2.44
C VAL A 365 21.69 -0.49 -1.20
N GLN A 366 22.01 -1.17 -0.09
CA GLN A 366 21.29 -1.02 1.17
C GLN A 366 21.45 0.39 1.77
N SER A 367 22.67 0.93 1.77
CA SER A 367 22.94 2.31 2.20
C SER A 367 22.23 3.33 1.31
N LEU A 368 22.25 3.10 -0.01
CA LEU A 368 21.53 3.94 -0.98
C LEU A 368 20.01 3.89 -0.76
N GLU A 369 19.44 2.70 -0.56
CA GLU A 369 18.02 2.53 -0.25
C GLU A 369 17.63 3.30 1.01
N SER A 370 18.41 3.19 2.08
CA SER A 370 18.11 3.90 3.33
C SER A 370 18.05 5.42 3.13
N GLU A 371 19.00 5.98 2.36
CA GLU A 371 19.02 7.42 2.07
C GLU A 371 17.88 7.86 1.15
N LEU A 372 17.52 7.05 0.15
CA LEU A 372 16.38 7.31 -0.72
C LEU A 372 15.07 7.30 0.07
N VAL A 373 14.84 6.25 0.87
CA VAL A 373 13.63 6.09 1.65
C VAL A 373 13.46 7.24 2.65
N ARG A 374 14.53 7.63 3.37
CA ARG A 374 14.51 8.78 4.29
C ARG A 374 14.20 10.11 3.61
N THR A 375 14.61 10.26 2.34
CA THR A 375 14.43 11.50 1.60
C THR A 375 13.05 11.60 0.94
N PHE A 376 12.56 10.49 0.38
CA PHE A 376 11.38 10.47 -0.48
C PHE A 376 10.14 9.81 0.15
N VAL A 377 10.26 9.19 1.32
CA VAL A 377 9.12 8.69 2.10
C VAL A 377 9.08 9.41 3.44
N THR A 378 8.06 10.24 3.64
CA THR A 378 7.92 11.04 4.86
C THR A 378 6.92 10.39 5.81
N VAL A 379 7.29 10.26 7.08
CA VAL A 379 6.43 9.70 8.13
C VAL A 379 6.24 10.74 9.22
N THR A 380 4.98 11.15 9.44
CA THR A 380 4.65 12.17 10.44
C THR A 380 3.49 11.72 11.33
N PRO A 381 3.49 12.02 12.64
CA PRO A 381 2.32 11.78 13.48
C PRO A 381 1.14 12.63 13.02
N ALA A 382 0.00 12.00 12.70
CA ALA A 382 -1.22 12.69 12.28
C ALA A 382 -2.25 12.81 13.40
N LYS A 383 -2.45 11.73 14.18
CA LYS A 383 -3.37 11.71 15.32
C LYS A 383 -2.83 10.79 16.40
N ARG A 384 -2.89 11.21 17.67
CA ARG A 384 -2.48 10.41 18.84
C ARG A 384 -3.70 10.03 19.66
N THR A 385 -3.77 8.78 20.10
CA THR A 385 -4.71 8.26 21.10
C THR A 385 -3.92 7.75 22.30
N VAL A 386 -4.62 7.35 23.37
CA VAL A 386 -3.99 6.81 24.59
C VAL A 386 -3.17 5.55 24.30
N THR A 387 -3.62 4.74 23.33
CA THR A 387 -3.01 3.46 22.99
C THR A 387 -2.25 3.46 21.67
N SER A 388 -2.54 4.37 20.72
CA SER A 388 -1.98 4.30 19.37
C SER A 388 -1.73 5.66 18.74
N THR A 389 -0.79 5.74 17.80
CA THR A 389 -0.60 6.89 16.92
C THR A 389 -0.94 6.51 15.50
N MET A 390 -1.77 7.31 14.83
CA MET A 390 -1.92 7.27 13.38
C MET A 390 -0.79 8.08 12.76
N LEU A 391 0.07 7.41 12.00
CA LEU A 391 1.14 8.00 11.23
C LEU A 391 0.65 8.30 9.82
N ARG A 392 0.89 9.50 9.31
CA ARG A 392 0.78 9.83 7.90
C ARG A 392 2.08 9.42 7.21
N VAL A 393 1.98 8.44 6.32
CA VAL A 393 3.05 8.04 5.41
C VAL A 393 2.78 8.70 4.06
N GLU A 394 3.67 9.57 3.63
CA GLU A 394 3.61 10.29 2.36
C GLU A 394 4.66 9.74 1.40
N ASN A 395 4.21 9.42 0.19
CA ASN A 395 5.03 8.89 -0.87
C ASN A 395 5.38 9.98 -1.89
N ARG A 396 6.65 10.32 -2.00
CA ARG A 396 7.17 11.27 -2.99
C ARG A 396 7.90 10.59 -4.15
N LEU A 397 7.89 9.26 -4.19
CA LEU A 397 8.40 8.48 -5.32
C LEU A 397 7.34 8.38 -6.43
N PRO A 398 7.73 8.17 -7.69
CA PRO A 398 6.81 8.09 -8.84
C PRO A 398 6.17 6.70 -9.01
N PHE A 399 6.14 5.88 -7.95
CA PHE A 399 5.63 4.51 -7.92
C PHE A 399 4.77 4.30 -6.68
N THR A 400 3.87 3.31 -6.70
CA THR A 400 3.09 2.88 -5.55
C THR A 400 3.98 2.21 -4.50
N LEU A 401 3.88 2.67 -3.24
CA LEU A 401 4.48 1.96 -2.09
C LEU A 401 3.67 0.69 -1.79
N ALA A 402 4.28 -0.47 -2.03
CA ALA A 402 3.70 -1.77 -1.74
C ALA A 402 3.88 -2.13 -0.26
N SER A 403 5.06 -1.85 0.29
CA SER A 403 5.44 -2.20 1.65
C SER A 403 6.24 -1.05 2.29
N VAL A 404 6.06 -0.83 3.60
CA VAL A 404 6.95 0.03 4.38
C VAL A 404 7.29 -0.64 5.71
N ARG A 405 8.53 -0.50 6.17
CA ARG A 405 8.95 -0.89 7.51
C ARG A 405 9.22 0.36 8.32
N LEU A 406 8.54 0.48 9.47
CA LEU A 406 8.65 1.64 10.34
C LEU A 406 9.30 1.25 11.66
N ARG A 407 10.35 1.97 12.05
CA ARG A 407 10.98 1.84 13.36
C ARG A 407 10.21 2.67 14.39
N ALA A 408 9.70 2.02 15.44
CA ALA A 408 8.89 2.60 16.49
C ALA A 408 9.72 3.43 17.50
N GLY A 409 10.30 4.53 17.03
CA GLY A 409 11.16 5.42 17.79
C GLY A 409 12.36 5.88 16.97
N THR A 410 13.21 6.70 17.59
CA THR A 410 14.43 7.24 16.96
C THR A 410 15.68 6.47 17.36
N SER A 411 15.60 5.58 18.36
CA SER A 411 16.72 4.76 18.80
C SER A 411 16.97 3.63 17.79
N PRO A 412 18.24 3.29 17.49
CA PRO A 412 18.57 2.12 16.67
C PRO A 412 18.00 0.80 17.21
N GLY A 413 17.80 0.68 18.52
CA GLY A 413 17.22 -0.52 19.16
C GLY A 413 15.69 -0.55 19.23
N SER A 414 15.00 0.45 18.69
CA SER A 414 13.53 0.48 18.67
C SER A 414 12.95 -0.63 17.77
N PRO A 415 11.80 -1.22 18.12
CA PRO A 415 11.23 -2.31 17.34
C PRO A 415 10.78 -1.83 15.95
N SER A 416 11.00 -2.67 14.94
CA SER A 416 10.54 -2.42 13.57
C SER A 416 9.20 -3.09 13.31
N VAL A 417 8.25 -2.31 12.78
CA VAL A 417 6.88 -2.72 12.48
C VAL A 417 6.71 -2.76 10.96
N PRO A 418 6.49 -3.95 10.36
CA PRO A 418 6.25 -4.07 8.92
C PRO A 418 4.79 -3.78 8.56
N PHE A 419 4.60 -3.03 7.48
CA PHE A 419 3.29 -2.79 6.86
C PHE A 419 3.35 -3.22 5.40
N ALA A 420 2.80 -4.39 5.05
CA ALA A 420 2.69 -4.86 3.65
C ALA A 420 1.30 -4.65 3.04
N ALA A 421 1.20 -4.36 1.74
CA ALA A 421 0.01 -3.91 1.03
C ALA A 421 -0.45 -2.49 1.41
N VAL A 422 0.50 -1.55 1.53
CA VAL A 422 0.19 -0.15 1.91
C VAL A 422 -0.59 0.59 0.82
N GLY A 423 -0.20 0.37 -0.44
CA GLY A 423 -0.85 0.93 -1.62
C GLY A 423 -0.84 2.46 -1.68
N VAL A 424 0.21 3.11 -1.15
CA VAL A 424 0.31 4.57 -1.24
C VAL A 424 0.79 4.96 -2.62
N GLY A 425 -0.11 5.50 -3.44
CA GLY A 425 0.22 5.98 -4.78
C GLY A 425 1.27 7.10 -4.78
N PRO A 426 1.88 7.38 -5.94
CA PRO A 426 2.84 8.47 -6.08
C PRO A 426 2.18 9.81 -5.74
N ALA A 427 2.89 10.67 -4.99
CA ALA A 427 2.39 11.95 -4.48
C ALA A 427 1.09 11.82 -3.65
N ARG A 428 0.88 10.68 -2.99
CA ARG A 428 -0.24 10.44 -2.06
C ARG A 428 0.26 10.17 -0.65
N SER A 429 -0.69 10.16 0.30
CA SER A 429 -0.41 9.79 1.69
C SER A 429 -1.49 8.86 2.23
N ALA A 430 -1.11 7.96 3.13
CA ALA A 430 -2.02 7.09 3.86
C ALA A 430 -1.78 7.16 5.37
N LEU A 431 -2.79 6.78 6.15
CA LEU A 431 -2.68 6.71 7.60
C LEU A 431 -2.43 5.27 8.07
N LEU A 432 -1.35 5.05 8.81
CA LEU A 432 -0.96 3.76 9.36
C LEU A 432 -0.96 3.81 10.90
N PRO A 433 -1.65 2.87 11.58
CA PRO A 433 -1.63 2.82 13.05
C PRO A 433 -0.33 2.19 13.56
N ILE A 434 0.28 2.79 14.59
CA ILE A 434 1.41 2.22 15.32
C ILE A 434 1.20 2.38 16.84
N GLN A 435 1.70 1.41 17.62
CA GLN A 435 1.71 1.49 19.09
C GLN A 435 2.98 2.22 19.58
N ALA A 436 3.20 3.45 19.11
CA ALA A 436 4.36 4.28 19.46
C ALA A 436 4.05 5.77 19.28
N GLY A 437 4.73 6.66 20.01
CA GLY A 437 4.50 8.12 19.91
C GLY A 437 5.05 8.77 18.63
N GLN A 438 6.03 8.12 18.01
CA GLN A 438 6.68 8.51 16.76
C GLN A 438 7.28 7.28 16.07
N ALA A 439 7.54 7.38 14.77
CA ALA A 439 8.27 6.37 14.02
C ALA A 439 9.10 7.00 12.91
N VAL A 440 10.13 6.28 12.48
CA VAL A 440 10.98 6.63 11.34
C VAL A 440 10.86 5.53 10.30
N VAL A 441 10.86 5.89 9.01
CA VAL A 441 10.89 4.90 7.94
C VAL A 441 12.27 4.23 7.88
N GLU A 442 12.29 2.90 7.83
CA GLU A 442 13.51 2.11 7.76
C GLU A 442 13.77 1.58 6.35
N SER A 443 12.73 1.04 5.71
CA SER A 443 12.76 0.57 4.33
C SER A 443 11.38 0.71 3.68
N ALA A 444 11.34 0.68 2.35
CA ALA A 444 10.10 0.71 1.58
C ALA A 444 10.29 -0.05 0.26
N ASP A 445 9.25 -0.78 -0.15
CA ASP A 445 9.23 -1.53 -1.41
C ASP A 445 8.20 -0.94 -2.37
N LEU A 446 8.56 -0.93 -3.66
CA LEU A 446 7.70 -0.60 -4.78
C LEU A 446 7.28 -1.88 -5.50
N ASN A 447 6.09 -1.90 -6.10
CA ASN A 447 5.61 -3.05 -6.89
C ASN A 447 5.65 -2.82 -8.41
N GLY A 448 6.22 -1.69 -8.87
CA GLY A 448 6.29 -1.33 -10.29
C GLY A 448 5.00 -0.76 -10.88
N LEU A 449 3.92 -0.70 -10.07
CA LEU A 449 2.67 0.00 -10.33
C LEU A 449 2.49 1.18 -9.37
#